data_AF-A0A1D7YC63-F1
#
_entry.id   AF-A0A1D7YC63-F1
#
_cell.length_a   1.000
_cell.length_b   1.000
_cell.length_c   1.000
_cell.angle_alpha   90.00
_cell.angle_beta   90.00
_cell.angle_gamma   90.00
#
_symmetry.space_group_name_H-M   'P 1'
#
loop_
_entity.id
_entity.type
_entity.pdbx_description
1 polymer ?
#
loop_
_entity_poly.entity_id
_entity_poly.type
_entity_poly.pdbx_seq_one_letter_code
_entity_poly.pdbx_strand_id
1 'polypeptide(L)'
;MRGSTVSISDKTRKILWIRSGGWCAICKEQVITPGTASDDPSVFGEEAHIVARSKGGPRAGGLAEELIDGYANLILLCSKDHKRVDDQPEYFTVERLRQIKADHETWVRSLADADSGRMRLVPDPGFPQPRALKLITRGNPLWNMIKESVTFEFAMPDNLHDDDEDLIIEFMDLLRDFLDIAPELVSVRENRDAEKTIQQYISRLAERGFLVGAYVRHMLLKGGSAQDATPWPMLRVEAQLSIEAVVATEDGTPYPNQAR
;
A
#
# COMPACT_ATOMS: atom_id res chain seq x y z
N MET A 1 -21.62 49.07 -6.25
CA MET A 1 -20.74 48.04 -5.67
C MET A 1 -21.15 46.71 -6.28
N ARG A 2 -20.32 46.11 -7.15
CA ARG A 2 -20.60 44.78 -7.71
C ARG A 2 -20.19 43.78 -6.64
N GLY A 3 -21.17 43.09 -6.04
CA GLY A 3 -20.91 42.00 -5.11
C GLY A 3 -20.06 40.95 -5.81
N SER A 4 -18.92 40.61 -5.22
CA SER A 4 -18.04 39.55 -5.72
C SER A 4 -18.84 38.26 -5.70
N THR A 5 -19.27 37.75 -6.86
CA THR A 5 -19.91 36.44 -6.96
C THR A 5 -18.87 35.40 -6.60
N VAL A 6 -18.88 34.92 -5.37
CA VAL A 6 -18.06 33.78 -4.97
C VAL A 6 -18.47 32.62 -5.87
N SER A 7 -17.49 31.96 -6.47
CA SER A 7 -17.66 30.73 -7.24
C SER A 7 -17.22 29.55 -6.38
N ILE A 8 -17.70 28.35 -6.71
CA ILE A 8 -17.22 27.12 -6.06
C ILE A 8 -15.70 27.04 -6.19
N SER A 9 -15.01 27.05 -5.05
CA SER A 9 -13.54 26.99 -5.03
C SER A 9 -13.03 25.65 -5.56
N ASP A 10 -11.82 25.63 -6.14
CA ASP A 10 -11.18 24.39 -6.60
C ASP A 10 -11.00 23.37 -5.48
N LYS A 11 -10.76 23.83 -4.25
CA LYS A 11 -10.71 22.96 -3.07
C LYS A 11 -12.05 22.27 -2.84
N THR A 12 -13.15 23.02 -2.87
CA THR A 12 -14.51 22.48 -2.72
C THR A 12 -14.83 21.49 -3.83
N ARG A 13 -14.54 21.85 -5.09
CA ARG A 13 -14.69 21.00 -6.27
C ARG A 13 -13.96 19.67 -6.09
N LYS A 14 -12.67 19.69 -5.77
CA LYS A 14 -11.87 18.48 -5.53
C LYS A 14 -12.50 17.61 -4.44
N ILE A 15 -12.92 18.19 -3.32
CA ILE A 15 -13.56 17.44 -2.23
C ILE A 15 -14.85 16.78 -2.70
N LEU A 16 -15.72 17.51 -3.41
CA LEU A 16 -16.99 16.98 -3.93
C LEU A 16 -16.75 15.82 -4.88
N TRP A 17 -15.93 16.04 -5.92
CA TRP A 17 -15.66 15.04 -6.95
C TRP A 17 -14.99 13.78 -6.39
N ILE A 18 -14.03 13.92 -5.47
CA ILE A 18 -13.36 12.78 -4.82
C ILE A 18 -14.35 12.00 -3.95
N ARG A 19 -15.18 12.68 -3.14
CA ARG A 19 -16.14 12.00 -2.25
C ARG A 19 -17.31 11.36 -2.99
N SER A 20 -17.68 11.89 -4.15
CA SER A 20 -18.64 11.26 -5.07
C SER A 20 -18.00 10.22 -5.98
N GLY A 21 -16.67 10.05 -5.95
CA GLY A 21 -15.93 9.10 -6.78
C GLY A 21 -16.00 9.37 -8.29
N GLY A 22 -16.54 10.50 -8.73
CA GLY A 22 -16.87 10.78 -10.14
C GLY A 22 -18.16 10.12 -10.64
N TRP A 23 -19.11 9.79 -9.75
CA TRP A 23 -20.37 9.13 -10.08
C TRP A 23 -21.55 10.04 -9.74
N CYS A 24 -22.64 9.93 -10.51
CA CYS A 24 -23.87 10.64 -10.22
C CYS A 24 -24.46 10.11 -8.90
N ALA A 25 -24.78 11.03 -7.98
CA ALA A 25 -25.31 10.65 -6.67
C ALA A 25 -26.67 9.94 -6.74
N ILE A 26 -27.40 10.06 -7.85
CA ILE A 26 -28.69 9.42 -8.08
C ILE A 26 -28.53 8.14 -8.90
N CYS A 27 -28.22 8.24 -10.20
CA CYS A 27 -28.23 7.06 -11.09
C CYS A 27 -27.03 6.12 -10.91
N LYS A 28 -25.99 6.54 -10.16
CA LYS A 28 -24.74 5.79 -9.99
C LYS A 28 -24.06 5.43 -11.32
N GLU A 29 -24.19 6.29 -12.32
CA GLU A 29 -23.36 6.22 -13.52
C GLU A 29 -22.17 7.16 -13.37
N GLN A 30 -21.01 6.81 -13.95
CA GLN A 30 -19.88 7.72 -14.03
C GLN A 30 -20.27 8.96 -14.83
N VAL A 31 -19.87 10.14 -14.36
CA VAL A 31 -20.19 11.42 -15.01
C VAL A 31 -19.08 11.92 -15.95
N ILE A 32 -18.30 10.97 -16.44
CA ILE A 32 -17.22 11.15 -17.40
C ILE A 32 -17.27 10.02 -18.42
N THR A 33 -16.98 10.30 -19.67
CA THR A 33 -16.74 9.28 -20.70
C THR A 33 -15.24 9.10 -20.91
N PRO A 34 -14.77 7.94 -21.37
CA PRO A 34 -13.44 7.83 -21.94
C PRO A 34 -13.25 8.85 -23.08
N GLY A 35 -12.00 9.26 -23.29
CA GLY A 35 -11.61 9.98 -24.49
C GLY A 35 -11.72 9.08 -25.73
N THR A 36 -11.70 9.70 -26.91
CA THR A 36 -11.58 8.98 -28.19
C THR A 36 -10.11 8.90 -28.59
N ALA A 37 -9.82 8.39 -29.79
CA ALA A 37 -8.46 8.45 -30.34
C ALA A 37 -7.99 9.89 -30.61
N SER A 38 -8.92 10.85 -30.72
CA SER A 38 -8.67 12.24 -31.12
C SER A 38 -9.09 13.27 -30.08
N ASP A 39 -9.88 12.87 -29.08
CA ASP A 39 -10.56 13.80 -28.17
C ASP A 39 -10.38 13.40 -26.72
N ASP A 40 -10.28 14.40 -25.86
CA ASP A 40 -10.22 14.23 -24.41
C ASP A 40 -11.52 13.61 -23.83
N PRO A 41 -11.46 13.01 -22.64
CA PRO A 41 -12.65 12.60 -21.88
C PRO A 41 -13.70 13.72 -21.79
N SER A 42 -14.96 13.37 -22.04
CA SER A 42 -16.07 14.31 -21.86
C SER A 42 -16.59 14.26 -20.43
N VAL A 43 -16.68 15.43 -19.78
CA VAL A 43 -17.24 15.56 -18.43
C VAL A 43 -18.64 16.15 -18.52
N PHE A 44 -19.63 15.41 -18.02
CA PHE A 44 -21.04 15.81 -17.97
C PHE A 44 -21.60 15.77 -16.55
N GLY A 45 -20.70 15.79 -15.57
CA GLY A 45 -21.01 15.93 -14.15
C GLY A 45 -21.18 17.40 -13.78
N GLU A 46 -22.22 17.69 -13.01
CA GLU A 46 -22.60 19.03 -12.61
C GLU A 46 -22.58 19.16 -11.08
N GLU A 47 -22.01 20.28 -10.61
CA GLU A 47 -21.86 20.63 -9.19
C GLU A 47 -23.14 21.31 -8.72
N ALA A 48 -24.18 20.51 -8.50
CA ALA A 48 -25.52 20.99 -8.21
C ALA A 48 -25.64 21.53 -6.78
N HIS A 49 -26.29 22.68 -6.63
CA HIS A 49 -26.65 23.23 -5.33
C HIS A 49 -27.90 22.53 -4.77
N ILE A 50 -27.83 22.10 -3.50
CA ILE A 50 -28.97 21.57 -2.76
C ILE A 50 -29.95 22.70 -2.44
N VAL A 51 -29.45 23.81 -1.90
CA VAL A 51 -30.17 25.09 -1.73
C VAL A 51 -29.67 26.06 -2.78
N ALA A 52 -30.57 26.57 -3.65
CA ALA A 52 -30.19 27.42 -4.77
C ALA A 52 -29.53 28.74 -4.33
N ARG A 53 -28.56 29.17 -5.15
CA ARG A 53 -27.89 30.47 -5.03
C ARG A 53 -28.84 31.65 -5.29
N SER A 54 -29.72 31.52 -6.28
CA SER A 54 -30.61 32.61 -6.69
C SER A 54 -31.85 32.65 -5.80
N LYS A 55 -32.31 33.85 -5.43
CA LYS A 55 -33.52 34.04 -4.60
C LYS A 55 -34.81 33.49 -5.24
N GLY A 56 -34.83 33.32 -6.56
CA GLY A 56 -35.95 32.70 -7.30
C GLY A 56 -35.64 31.28 -7.79
N GLY A 57 -34.53 30.68 -7.36
CA GLY A 57 -34.14 29.33 -7.76
C GLY A 57 -34.89 28.24 -6.98
N PRO A 58 -34.83 26.99 -7.46
CA PRO A 58 -35.39 25.84 -6.75
C PRO A 58 -34.88 25.77 -5.30
N ARG A 59 -35.78 25.66 -4.33
CA ARG A 59 -35.43 25.54 -2.89
C ARG A 59 -34.61 26.72 -2.33
N ALA A 60 -34.76 27.92 -2.88
CA ALA A 60 -34.04 29.09 -2.40
C ALA A 60 -34.41 29.47 -0.94
N GLY A 61 -33.40 29.94 -0.18
CA GLY A 61 -33.59 30.47 1.18
C GLY A 61 -33.07 29.56 2.29
N GLY A 62 -32.97 30.10 3.51
CA GLY A 62 -32.59 29.34 4.71
C GLY A 62 -31.10 28.97 4.84
N LEU A 63 -30.23 29.48 3.97
CA LEU A 63 -28.78 29.29 4.05
C LEU A 63 -28.04 30.64 3.94
N ALA A 64 -27.00 30.82 4.75
CA ALA A 64 -26.14 32.01 4.71
C ALA A 64 -25.34 32.05 3.39
N GLU A 65 -25.07 33.24 2.87
CA GLU A 65 -24.44 33.45 1.55
C GLU A 65 -23.06 32.77 1.47
N GLU A 66 -22.31 32.77 2.58
CA GLU A 66 -20.98 32.15 2.70
C GLU A 66 -21.02 30.63 2.60
N LEU A 67 -22.18 30.01 2.84
CA LEU A 67 -22.37 28.57 2.83
C LEU A 67 -22.94 28.04 1.51
N ILE A 68 -23.39 28.92 0.62
CA ILE A 68 -24.02 28.55 -0.65
C ILE A 68 -23.08 27.68 -1.50
N ASP A 69 -21.81 28.07 -1.63
CA ASP A 69 -20.80 27.30 -2.38
C ASP A 69 -19.99 26.35 -1.50
N GLY A 70 -20.45 26.11 -0.28
CA GLY A 70 -19.84 25.15 0.63
C GLY A 70 -20.10 23.72 0.16
N TYR A 71 -19.12 22.83 0.35
CA TYR A 71 -19.24 21.41 0.02
C TYR A 71 -20.51 20.75 0.60
N ALA A 72 -20.95 21.16 1.80
CA ALA A 72 -22.16 20.65 2.43
C ALA A 72 -23.45 20.96 1.66
N ASN A 73 -23.44 22.01 0.82
CA ASN A 73 -24.56 22.41 -0.01
C ASN A 73 -24.46 21.90 -1.46
N LEU A 74 -23.46 21.07 -1.79
CA LEU A 74 -23.23 20.59 -3.15
C LEU A 74 -23.41 19.07 -3.27
N ILE A 75 -23.98 18.64 -4.40
CA ILE A 75 -24.13 17.24 -4.79
C ILE A 75 -23.71 17.07 -6.25
N LEU A 76 -22.96 16.00 -6.55
CA LEU A 76 -22.53 15.71 -7.92
C LEU A 76 -23.62 14.91 -8.65
N LEU A 77 -24.10 15.42 -9.78
CA LEU A 77 -25.14 14.77 -10.60
C LEU A 77 -24.73 14.76 -12.07
N CYS A 78 -25.23 13.80 -12.86
CA CYS A 78 -25.16 13.92 -14.32
C CYS A 78 -26.14 15.00 -14.81
N SER A 79 -25.91 15.59 -15.98
CA SER A 79 -26.78 16.63 -16.55
C SER A 79 -28.28 16.26 -16.57
N LYS A 80 -28.60 14.98 -16.83
CA LYS A 80 -29.98 14.47 -16.83
C LYS A 80 -30.62 14.57 -15.44
N ASP A 81 -29.93 14.07 -14.42
CA ASP A 81 -30.44 14.06 -13.05
C ASP A 81 -30.41 15.45 -12.42
N HIS A 82 -29.44 16.29 -12.78
CA HIS A 82 -29.41 17.70 -12.37
C HIS A 82 -30.66 18.44 -12.84
N LYS A 83 -30.96 18.36 -14.15
CA LYS A 83 -32.19 18.95 -14.71
C LYS A 83 -33.45 18.43 -14.01
N ARG A 84 -33.52 17.12 -13.74
CA ARG A 84 -34.67 16.52 -13.06
C ARG A 84 -34.85 17.07 -11.63
N VAL A 85 -33.76 17.29 -10.91
CA VAL A 85 -33.78 17.85 -9.54
C VAL A 85 -34.26 19.30 -9.53
N ASP A 86 -33.88 20.08 -10.55
CA ASP A 86 -34.34 21.47 -10.69
C ASP A 86 -35.80 21.58 -11.13
N ASP A 87 -36.24 20.71 -12.05
CA ASP A 87 -37.61 20.72 -12.58
C ASP A 87 -38.64 20.15 -11.57
N GLN A 88 -38.20 19.42 -10.53
CA GLN A 88 -39.10 18.75 -9.56
C GLN A 88 -38.77 19.10 -8.09
N PRO A 89 -38.81 20.38 -7.69
CA PRO A 89 -38.33 20.83 -6.37
C PRO A 89 -39.14 20.32 -5.19
N GLU A 90 -40.45 20.08 -5.37
CA GLU A 90 -41.33 19.52 -4.33
C GLU A 90 -40.98 18.06 -3.99
N TYR A 91 -40.50 17.30 -4.99
CA TYR A 91 -40.07 15.92 -4.77
C TYR A 91 -38.63 15.86 -4.25
N PHE A 92 -37.73 16.63 -4.88
CA PHE A 92 -36.33 16.73 -4.47
C PHE A 92 -36.14 17.86 -3.48
N THR A 93 -36.68 17.71 -2.26
CA THR A 93 -36.51 18.67 -1.17
C THR A 93 -35.05 18.74 -0.70
N VAL A 94 -34.71 19.77 0.08
CA VAL A 94 -33.38 19.94 0.68
C VAL A 94 -32.98 18.72 1.51
N GLU A 95 -33.90 18.22 2.33
CA GLU A 95 -33.70 17.05 3.20
C GLU A 95 -33.44 15.81 2.37
N ARG A 96 -34.23 15.61 1.30
CA ARG A 96 -34.07 14.46 0.41
C ARG A 96 -32.72 14.48 -0.31
N LEU A 97 -32.30 15.63 -0.84
CA LEU A 97 -31.02 15.76 -1.52
C LEU A 97 -29.83 15.55 -0.58
N ARG A 98 -29.93 16.03 0.68
CA ARG A 98 -28.94 15.74 1.71
C ARG A 98 -28.84 14.25 2.01
N GLN A 99 -29.98 13.54 2.08
CA GLN A 99 -30.00 12.09 2.26
C GLN A 99 -29.36 11.37 1.07
N ILE A 100 -29.75 11.72 -0.16
CA ILE A 100 -29.16 11.14 -1.39
C ILE A 100 -27.64 11.31 -1.41
N LYS A 101 -27.15 12.51 -1.06
CA LYS A 101 -25.70 12.78 -0.94
C LYS A 101 -25.05 11.88 0.10
N ALA A 102 -25.60 11.79 1.31
CA ALA A 102 -25.04 11.01 2.40
C ALA A 102 -24.99 9.51 2.08
N ASP A 103 -26.07 8.97 1.51
CA ASP A 103 -26.15 7.57 1.09
C ASP A 103 -25.16 7.27 -0.03
N HIS A 104 -25.05 8.17 -1.01
CA HIS A 104 -24.10 8.03 -2.11
C HIS A 104 -22.66 8.02 -1.63
N GLU A 105 -22.25 8.98 -0.82
CA GLU A 105 -20.87 9.04 -0.32
C GLU A 105 -20.54 7.85 0.59
N THR A 106 -21.52 7.33 1.33
CA THR A 106 -21.35 6.09 2.10
C THR A 106 -21.15 4.89 1.19
N TRP A 107 -21.93 4.80 0.11
CA TRP A 107 -21.75 3.78 -0.91
C TRP A 107 -20.37 3.89 -1.61
N VAL A 108 -19.91 5.09 -1.98
CA VAL A 108 -18.56 5.29 -2.56
C VAL A 108 -17.47 4.84 -1.59
N ARG A 109 -17.57 5.21 -0.30
CA ARG A 109 -16.64 4.72 0.73
C ARG A 109 -16.67 3.18 0.83
N SER A 110 -17.85 2.59 0.78
CA SER A 110 -17.98 1.13 0.85
C SER A 110 -17.34 0.42 -0.34
N LEU A 111 -17.28 1.04 -1.53
CA LEU A 111 -16.55 0.46 -2.66
C LEU A 111 -15.04 0.42 -2.41
N ALA A 112 -14.49 1.42 -1.69
CA ALA A 112 -13.07 1.44 -1.33
C ALA A 112 -12.70 0.48 -0.19
N ASP A 113 -13.70 0.04 0.60
CA ASP A 113 -13.52 -0.88 1.72
C ASP A 113 -13.92 -2.33 1.37
N ALA A 114 -14.86 -2.51 0.45
CA ALA A 114 -15.25 -3.82 -0.10
C ALA A 114 -14.25 -4.39 -1.10
N ASP A 115 -13.20 -3.63 -1.44
CA ASP A 115 -12.26 -4.02 -2.48
C ASP A 115 -11.24 -5.05 -1.96
N SER A 116 -11.45 -6.28 -2.42
CA SER A 116 -10.44 -7.31 -2.65
C SER A 116 -9.18 -6.82 -3.40
N GLY A 117 -9.18 -5.59 -3.94
CA GLY A 117 -8.10 -4.93 -4.66
C GLY A 117 -7.10 -4.12 -3.85
N ARG A 118 -7.19 -4.00 -2.51
CA ARG A 118 -6.03 -3.48 -1.74
C ARG A 118 -4.89 -4.50 -1.77
N MET A 119 -3.76 -4.10 -2.37
CA MET A 119 -2.53 -4.89 -2.32
C MET A 119 -2.15 -5.15 -0.87
N ARG A 120 -2.00 -6.42 -0.52
CA ARG A 120 -1.57 -6.87 0.82
C ARG A 120 -0.69 -8.09 0.69
N LEU A 121 0.34 -8.17 1.53
CA LEU A 121 1.12 -9.38 1.73
C LEU A 121 0.47 -10.21 2.83
N VAL A 122 0.18 -11.46 2.55
CA VAL A 122 -0.33 -12.43 3.53
C VAL A 122 0.57 -13.67 3.55
N PRO A 123 0.71 -14.37 4.70
CA PRO A 123 1.45 -15.64 4.72
C PRO A 123 0.86 -16.67 3.77
N ASP A 124 1.72 -17.43 3.09
CA ASP A 124 1.30 -18.57 2.28
C ASP A 124 0.91 -19.74 3.20
N PRO A 125 -0.36 -20.20 3.20
CA PRO A 125 -0.77 -21.33 4.03
C PRO A 125 -0.08 -22.65 3.68
N GLY A 126 0.49 -22.79 2.48
CA GLY A 126 1.27 -23.96 2.07
C GLY A 126 2.64 -24.06 2.75
N PHE A 127 3.12 -22.97 3.36
CA PHE A 127 4.46 -22.86 3.94
C PHE A 127 4.38 -22.24 5.34
N PRO A 128 4.08 -23.03 6.38
CA PRO A 128 3.98 -22.52 7.73
C PRO A 128 5.31 -21.92 8.20
N GLN A 129 5.24 -20.81 8.94
CA GLN A 129 6.42 -20.10 9.40
C GLN A 129 7.32 -21.01 10.26
N PRO A 130 8.63 -21.13 9.94
CA PRO A 130 9.57 -21.90 10.76
C PRO A 130 9.68 -21.32 12.17
N ARG A 131 9.81 -22.21 13.17
CA ARG A 131 10.06 -21.81 14.58
C ARG A 131 11.52 -21.45 14.86
N ALA A 132 12.45 -21.86 13.99
CA ALA A 132 13.88 -21.62 14.11
C ALA A 132 14.47 -21.17 12.77
N LEU A 133 15.51 -20.33 12.85
CA LEU A 133 16.30 -19.93 11.69
C LEU A 133 17.23 -21.07 11.28
N LYS A 134 17.51 -21.20 9.97
CA LYS A 134 18.57 -22.09 9.50
C LYS A 134 19.92 -21.44 9.80
N LEU A 135 20.78 -22.13 10.54
CA LEU A 135 22.15 -21.68 10.77
C LEU A 135 22.93 -21.67 9.46
N ILE A 136 23.50 -20.51 9.12
CA ILE A 136 24.27 -20.26 7.90
C ILE A 136 25.75 -20.24 8.25
N THR A 137 26.45 -21.29 7.86
CA THR A 137 27.92 -21.41 8.03
C THR A 137 28.67 -21.26 6.72
N ARG A 138 27.96 -21.18 5.59
CA ARG A 138 28.54 -21.07 4.25
C ARG A 138 27.82 -20.03 3.40
N GLY A 139 28.56 -19.36 2.52
CA GLY A 139 28.01 -18.35 1.61
C GLY A 139 27.01 -18.89 0.58
N ASN A 140 27.26 -20.08 0.02
CA ASN A 140 26.39 -20.68 -1.01
C ASN A 140 24.92 -20.90 -0.57
N PRO A 141 24.62 -21.47 0.61
CA PRO A 141 23.25 -21.55 1.11
C PRO A 141 22.53 -20.20 1.14
N LEU A 142 23.19 -19.14 1.62
CA LEU A 142 22.59 -17.82 1.71
C LEU A 142 22.42 -17.18 0.32
N TRP A 143 23.39 -17.36 -0.57
CA TRP A 143 23.28 -16.92 -1.97
C TRP A 143 22.09 -17.55 -2.69
N ASN A 144 21.83 -18.85 -2.47
CA ASN A 144 20.65 -19.49 -3.05
C ASN A 144 19.34 -18.92 -2.48
N MET A 145 19.29 -18.62 -1.18
CA MET A 145 18.13 -17.97 -0.57
C MET A 145 17.89 -16.55 -1.12
N ILE A 146 18.95 -15.78 -1.39
CA ILE A 146 18.86 -14.45 -2.02
C ILE A 146 18.22 -14.55 -3.40
N LYS A 147 18.73 -15.44 -4.27
CA LYS A 147 18.21 -15.62 -5.63
C LYS A 147 16.73 -16.04 -5.68
N GLU A 148 16.25 -16.70 -4.63
CA GLU A 148 14.87 -17.15 -4.51
C GLU A 148 13.94 -16.10 -3.89
N SER A 149 14.46 -14.94 -3.47
CA SER A 149 13.71 -13.94 -2.70
C SER A 149 13.47 -12.65 -3.50
N VAL A 150 12.41 -11.94 -3.13
CA VAL A 150 12.01 -10.64 -3.72
C VAL A 150 12.21 -9.50 -2.73
N THR A 151 12.25 -9.79 -1.43
CA THR A 151 12.44 -8.77 -0.39
C THR A 151 13.38 -9.29 0.67
N PHE A 152 14.11 -8.36 1.29
CA PHE A 152 15.05 -8.63 2.36
C PHE A 152 14.59 -7.95 3.66
N GLU A 153 14.57 -8.73 4.73
CA GLU A 153 14.30 -8.32 6.11
C GLU A 153 15.49 -8.75 6.98
N PHE A 154 15.84 -7.93 7.96
CA PHE A 154 16.91 -8.28 8.89
C PHE A 154 16.56 -7.92 10.33
N ALA A 155 17.26 -8.55 11.25
CA ALA A 155 17.31 -8.13 12.65
C ALA A 155 18.75 -8.23 13.15
N MET A 156 19.10 -7.37 14.10
CA MET A 156 20.39 -7.36 14.76
C MET A 156 20.20 -7.11 16.26
N PRO A 157 21.16 -7.55 17.11
CA PRO A 157 21.10 -7.31 18.54
C PRO A 157 21.28 -5.83 18.87
N ASP A 158 20.65 -5.38 19.96
CA ASP A 158 20.85 -4.04 20.50
C ASP A 158 22.12 -3.95 21.35
N ASN A 159 22.67 -2.74 21.51
CA ASN A 159 23.80 -2.44 22.40
C ASN A 159 25.11 -3.18 22.05
N LEU A 160 25.41 -3.32 20.76
CA LEU A 160 26.69 -3.84 20.29
C LEU A 160 27.81 -2.80 20.44
N HIS A 161 29.06 -3.25 20.37
CA HIS A 161 30.18 -2.34 20.14
C HIS A 161 30.11 -1.82 18.70
N ASP A 162 30.37 -0.53 18.49
CA ASP A 162 30.44 0.14 17.17
C ASP A 162 31.09 -0.72 16.07
N ASP A 163 32.28 -1.30 16.30
CA ASP A 163 32.96 -2.16 15.31
C ASP A 163 32.15 -3.40 14.87
N ASP A 164 31.40 -4.01 15.80
CA ASP A 164 30.59 -5.18 15.52
C ASP A 164 29.25 -4.79 14.87
N GLU A 165 28.69 -3.64 15.29
CA GLU A 165 27.51 -3.04 14.67
C GLU A 165 27.78 -2.69 13.21
N ASP A 166 28.89 -1.99 12.93
CA ASP A 166 29.34 -1.63 11.58
C ASP A 166 29.53 -2.87 10.71
N LEU A 167 30.16 -3.93 11.24
CA LEU A 167 30.35 -5.19 10.50
C LEU A 167 29.01 -5.85 10.13
N ILE A 168 28.04 -5.83 11.03
CA ILE A 168 26.70 -6.39 10.76
C ILE A 168 25.98 -5.53 9.73
N ILE A 169 26.04 -4.20 9.84
CA ILE A 169 25.42 -3.27 8.87
C ILE A 169 26.01 -3.48 7.47
N GLU A 170 27.35 -3.49 7.35
CA GLU A 170 28.04 -3.77 6.08
C GLU A 170 27.58 -5.09 5.47
N PHE A 171 27.41 -6.13 6.30
CA PHE A 171 26.92 -7.41 5.84
C PHE A 171 25.47 -7.34 5.36
N MET A 172 24.57 -6.69 6.11
CA MET A 172 23.15 -6.59 5.72
C MET A 172 22.96 -5.75 4.45
N ASP A 173 23.72 -4.66 4.29
CA ASP A 173 23.71 -3.84 3.08
C ASP A 173 24.24 -4.62 1.88
N LEU A 174 25.33 -5.39 2.04
CA LEU A 174 25.82 -6.30 1.00
C LEU A 174 24.74 -7.28 0.53
N LEU A 175 23.99 -7.89 1.47
CA LEU A 175 22.92 -8.84 1.12
C LEU A 175 21.76 -8.16 0.39
N ARG A 176 21.43 -6.92 0.76
CA ARG A 176 20.43 -6.10 0.06
C ARG A 176 20.87 -5.78 -1.37
N ASP A 177 22.10 -5.31 -1.54
CA ASP A 177 22.64 -5.03 -2.87
C ASP A 177 22.66 -6.29 -3.74
N PHE A 178 23.04 -7.42 -3.15
CA PHE A 178 23.00 -8.72 -3.84
C PHE A 178 21.59 -9.19 -4.20
N LEU A 179 20.57 -8.89 -3.38
CA LEU A 179 19.17 -9.16 -3.75
C LEU A 179 18.78 -8.39 -5.00
N ASP A 180 19.15 -7.11 -5.06
CA ASP A 180 18.77 -6.22 -6.15
C ASP A 180 19.41 -6.61 -7.49
N ILE A 181 20.64 -7.15 -7.46
CA ILE A 181 21.39 -7.53 -8.69
C ILE A 181 21.38 -9.03 -9.01
N ALA A 182 20.85 -9.88 -8.12
CA ALA A 182 20.88 -11.33 -8.30
C ALA A 182 20.28 -11.82 -9.64
N PRO A 183 19.16 -11.25 -10.15
CA PRO A 183 18.59 -11.64 -11.44
C PRO A 183 19.53 -11.40 -12.63
N GLU A 184 20.44 -10.42 -12.54
CA GLU A 184 21.39 -10.07 -13.60
C GLU A 184 22.66 -10.93 -13.58
N LEU A 185 23.00 -11.56 -12.45
CA LEU A 185 24.20 -12.39 -12.30
C LEU A 185 24.01 -13.80 -12.87
N VAL A 186 24.13 -13.92 -14.19
CA VAL A 186 23.87 -15.18 -14.91
C VAL A 186 25.09 -16.08 -15.06
N SER A 187 26.32 -15.56 -14.96
CA SER A 187 27.51 -16.37 -15.18
C SER A 187 27.91 -17.18 -13.93
N VAL A 188 28.54 -18.33 -14.16
CA VAL A 188 29.11 -19.18 -13.10
C VAL A 188 30.14 -18.43 -12.26
N ARG A 189 30.90 -17.51 -12.88
CA ARG A 189 31.93 -16.72 -12.19
C ARG A 189 31.29 -15.70 -11.25
N GLU A 190 30.31 -14.94 -11.71
CA GLU A 190 29.60 -13.95 -10.88
C GLU A 190 28.93 -14.60 -9.68
N ASN A 191 28.24 -15.73 -9.89
CA ASN A 191 27.64 -16.51 -8.81
C ASN A 191 28.68 -16.94 -7.78
N ARG A 192 29.80 -17.54 -8.22
CA ARG A 192 30.89 -17.95 -7.33
C ARG A 192 31.49 -16.77 -6.58
N ASP A 193 31.64 -15.62 -7.23
CA ASP A 193 32.27 -14.45 -6.63
C ASP A 193 31.33 -13.82 -5.58
N ALA A 194 30.01 -13.76 -5.83
CA ALA A 194 29.00 -13.39 -4.83
C ALA A 194 29.03 -14.34 -3.62
N GLU A 195 29.02 -15.66 -3.84
CA GLU A 195 29.12 -16.66 -2.77
C GLU A 195 30.37 -16.49 -1.91
N LYS A 196 31.51 -16.17 -2.53
CA LYS A 196 32.78 -15.93 -1.82
C LYS A 196 32.75 -14.65 -1.01
N THR A 197 32.20 -13.57 -1.55
CA THR A 197 32.06 -12.31 -0.82
C THR A 197 31.15 -12.50 0.41
N ILE A 198 30.01 -13.18 0.25
CA ILE A 198 29.13 -13.53 1.38
C ILE A 198 29.89 -14.40 2.41
N GLN A 199 30.66 -15.39 1.96
CA GLN A 199 31.45 -16.24 2.85
C GLN A 199 32.46 -15.45 3.69
N GLN A 200 33.11 -14.43 3.12
CA GLN A 200 34.08 -13.61 3.84
C GLN A 200 33.43 -12.89 5.04
N TYR A 201 32.22 -12.33 4.86
CA TYR A 201 31.49 -11.71 5.95
C TYR A 201 30.99 -12.71 7.00
N ILE A 202 30.47 -13.86 6.57
CA ILE A 202 30.08 -14.94 7.50
C ILE A 202 31.27 -15.34 8.38
N SER A 203 32.47 -15.47 7.79
CA SER A 203 33.68 -15.80 8.55
C SER A 203 34.07 -14.68 9.52
N ARG A 204 34.07 -13.41 9.10
CA ARG A 204 34.37 -12.26 9.97
C ARG A 204 33.39 -12.18 11.16
N LEU A 205 32.11 -12.39 10.92
CA LEU A 205 31.08 -12.42 11.97
C LEU A 205 31.31 -13.58 12.95
N ALA A 206 31.63 -14.77 12.44
CA ALA A 206 31.93 -15.93 13.27
C ALA A 206 33.18 -15.71 14.15
N GLU A 207 34.23 -15.05 13.63
CA GLU A 207 35.43 -14.67 14.39
C GLU A 207 35.13 -13.70 15.53
N ARG A 208 34.10 -12.86 15.38
CA ARG A 208 33.58 -11.96 16.42
C ARG A 208 32.55 -12.61 17.35
N GLY A 209 32.29 -13.92 17.18
CA GLY A 209 31.36 -14.65 18.03
C GLY A 209 29.89 -14.49 17.66
N PHE A 210 29.57 -14.10 16.42
CA PHE A 210 28.20 -14.07 15.92
C PHE A 210 27.84 -15.32 15.12
N LEU A 211 26.59 -15.73 15.23
CA LEU A 211 25.96 -16.72 14.36
C LEU A 211 25.01 -16.01 13.39
N VAL A 212 25.00 -16.47 12.13
CA VAL A 212 24.07 -15.99 11.12
C VAL A 212 22.96 -17.00 10.95
N GLY A 213 21.72 -16.61 11.25
CA GLY A 213 20.52 -17.39 10.97
C GLY A 213 19.77 -16.81 9.77
N ALA A 214 19.25 -17.65 8.89
CA ALA A 214 18.41 -17.18 7.78
C ALA A 214 17.25 -18.12 7.48
N TYR A 215 16.20 -17.57 6.86
CA TYR A 215 15.11 -18.34 6.26
C TYR A 215 14.37 -17.51 5.21
N VAL A 216 13.66 -18.19 4.32
CA VAL A 216 12.77 -17.55 3.34
C VAL A 216 11.33 -17.71 3.84
N ARG A 217 10.67 -16.58 4.11
CA ARG A 217 9.23 -16.52 4.36
C ARG A 217 8.51 -16.58 3.02
N HIS A 218 7.61 -17.54 2.85
CA HIS A 218 6.76 -17.60 1.67
C HIS A 218 5.50 -16.76 1.93
N MET A 219 5.41 -15.60 1.28
CA MET A 219 4.25 -14.73 1.33
C MET A 219 3.51 -14.77 -0.01
N LEU A 220 2.26 -14.33 0.01
CA LEU A 220 1.42 -14.13 -1.15
C LEU A 220 1.01 -12.66 -1.21
N LEU A 221 1.34 -11.99 -2.31
CA LEU A 221 0.78 -10.68 -2.64
C LEU A 221 -0.63 -10.89 -3.20
N LYS A 222 -1.65 -10.41 -2.47
CA LYS A 222 -3.07 -10.48 -2.85
C LYS A 222 -3.62 -9.08 -3.12
N GLY A 223 -4.64 -9.02 -3.98
CA GLY A 223 -5.29 -7.78 -4.38
C GLY A 223 -4.53 -7.06 -5.50
N GLY A 224 -4.81 -5.78 -5.70
CA GLY A 224 -4.41 -5.05 -6.89
C GLY A 224 -5.20 -5.50 -8.13
N SER A 225 -4.63 -5.28 -9.31
CA SER A 225 -5.20 -5.70 -10.60
C SER A 225 -4.95 -7.17 -10.94
N ALA A 226 -4.13 -7.87 -10.15
CA ALA A 226 -3.84 -9.28 -10.35
C ALA A 226 -5.06 -10.12 -9.92
N GLN A 227 -5.49 -11.02 -10.79
CA GLN A 227 -6.63 -11.91 -10.53
C GLN A 227 -6.29 -12.96 -9.47
N ASP A 228 -5.06 -13.45 -9.48
CA ASP A 228 -4.53 -14.46 -8.56
C ASP A 228 -3.45 -13.91 -7.64
N ALA A 229 -3.25 -14.58 -6.51
CA ALA A 229 -2.20 -14.24 -5.57
C ALA A 229 -0.81 -14.55 -6.18
N THR A 230 0.12 -13.61 -6.07
CA THR A 230 1.49 -13.78 -6.61
C THR A 230 2.46 -14.17 -5.49
N PRO A 231 3.33 -15.18 -5.69
CA PRO A 231 4.37 -15.51 -4.72
C PRO A 231 5.29 -14.32 -4.42
N TRP A 232 5.56 -14.09 -3.14
CA TRP A 232 6.41 -13.01 -2.64
C TRP A 232 7.38 -13.55 -1.57
N PRO A 233 8.38 -14.34 -1.97
CA PRO A 233 9.36 -14.88 -1.03
C PRO A 233 10.19 -13.75 -0.40
N MET A 234 10.30 -13.75 0.93
CA MET A 234 11.05 -12.75 1.69
C MET A 234 12.18 -13.41 2.46
N LEU A 235 13.42 -13.04 2.15
CA LEU A 235 14.59 -13.47 2.89
C LEU A 235 14.66 -12.71 4.22
N ARG A 236 14.69 -13.45 5.33
CA ARG A 236 15.03 -12.90 6.64
C ARG A 236 16.39 -13.40 7.10
N VAL A 237 17.27 -12.49 7.47
CA VAL A 237 18.62 -12.79 8.00
C VAL A 237 18.79 -12.13 9.35
N GLU A 238 19.34 -12.86 10.31
CA GLU A 238 19.65 -12.34 11.64
C GLU A 238 21.10 -12.68 11.98
N ALA A 239 21.83 -11.70 12.50
CA ALA A 239 23.05 -11.94 13.23
C ALA A 239 22.70 -12.01 14.73
N GLN A 240 23.19 -13.00 15.43
CA GLN A 240 22.97 -13.15 16.88
C GLN A 240 24.29 -13.46 17.57
N LEU A 241 24.50 -12.92 18.76
CA LEU A 241 25.63 -13.32 19.59
C LEU A 241 25.51 -14.81 19.90
N SER A 242 26.59 -15.54 19.66
CA SER A 242 26.63 -16.99 19.85
C SER A 242 26.18 -17.37 21.27
N ILE A 243 26.66 -16.64 22.28
CA ILE A 243 26.33 -16.82 23.70
C ILE A 243 24.84 -16.65 24.05
N GLU A 244 24.08 -15.92 23.24
CA GLU A 244 22.64 -15.70 23.43
C GLU A 244 21.80 -16.65 22.57
N ALA A 245 22.39 -17.20 21.51
CA ALA A 245 21.70 -18.04 20.54
C ALA A 245 21.53 -19.47 21.05
N VAL A 246 20.31 -19.98 20.98
CA VAL A 246 20.02 -21.40 21.21
C VAL A 246 20.14 -22.15 19.89
N VAL A 247 21.20 -22.93 19.76
CA VAL A 247 21.40 -23.82 18.60
C VAL A 247 20.82 -25.18 18.91
N ALA A 248 20.01 -25.71 18.00
CA ALA A 248 19.41 -27.04 18.10
C ALA A 248 19.52 -27.78 16.77
N THR A 249 19.47 -29.11 16.83
CA THR A 249 19.28 -29.97 15.65
C THR A 249 17.87 -29.82 15.09
N GLU A 250 17.62 -30.37 13.89
CA GLU A 250 16.32 -30.23 13.19
C GLU A 250 15.13 -30.81 13.97
N ASP A 251 15.38 -31.80 14.84
CA ASP A 251 14.39 -32.39 15.75
C ASP A 251 14.15 -31.56 17.03
N GLY A 252 14.85 -30.44 17.19
CA GLY A 252 14.74 -29.53 18.33
C GLY A 252 15.64 -29.89 19.51
N THR A 253 16.53 -30.88 19.38
CA THR A 253 17.48 -31.21 20.45
C THR A 253 18.55 -30.12 20.56
N PRO A 254 18.72 -29.47 21.75
CA PRO A 254 19.75 -28.45 21.92
C PRO A 254 21.15 -29.01 21.64
N TYR A 255 21.96 -28.25 20.92
CA TYR A 255 23.35 -28.59 20.65
C TYR A 255 24.17 -28.40 21.94
N PRO A 256 24.93 -29.42 22.41
CA PRO A 256 25.58 -29.34 23.71
C PRO A 256 26.67 -28.26 23.77
N ASN A 257 26.51 -27.35 24.75
CA ASN A 257 27.45 -26.35 25.29
C ASN A 257 28.00 -25.26 24.36
N GLN A 258 27.47 -24.04 24.55
CA GLN A 258 28.20 -22.77 24.39
C GLN A 258 28.62 -22.19 25.76
N ALA A 259 29.16 -23.04 26.65
CA ALA A 259 29.75 -22.59 27.90
C ALA A 259 31.25 -22.86 27.86
N ARG A 260 32.03 -21.87 27.41
CA ARG A 260 33.40 -21.58 27.86
C ARG A 260 33.74 -20.13 27.57
#